data_AF-A0A6I5NIY4-F1
#
_entry.id   AF-A0A6I5NIY4-F1
#
_cell.length_a   1.000
_cell.length_b   1.000
_cell.length_c   1.000
_cell.angle_alpha   90.00
_cell.angle_beta   90.00
_cell.angle_gamma   90.00
#
_symmetry.space_group_name_H-M   'P 1'
#
loop_
_entity.id
_entity.type
_entity.pdbx_description
1 polymer ?
#
loop_
_entity_poly.entity_id
_entity_poly.type
_entity_poly.pdbx_seq_one_letter_code
_entity_poly.pdbx_strand_id
1 'polypeptide(L)'
;MESVKQEIFISFKWRTESEKVADQIDQAFQAKGITIRRDCKDIQYKDSIEGFMQALGRGKCVIAVIDDAYLKSDSCMFELVEILANGNFHSRIFPIVLPDAQIYRPAKRIQYVQHWEREIADLEAAMKSVSAANLDGFREEIDLYHRIRATIAELTSTLKNMNTLKVEDHLDRDFAQLFEAIERKLQE
;
A
#
# COMPACT_ATOMS: atom_id res chain seq x y z
N MET A 1 -28.16 -2.93 11.30
CA MET A 1 -27.40 -2.18 10.28
C MET A 1 -26.05 -1.82 10.91
N GLU A 2 -25.23 -2.84 11.18
CA GLU A 2 -24.13 -2.72 12.17
C GLU A 2 -22.88 -3.56 11.82
N SER A 3 -22.66 -3.91 10.55
CA SER A 3 -21.52 -4.76 10.14
C SER A 3 -20.56 -4.17 9.09
N VAL A 4 -20.73 -2.92 8.65
CA VAL A 4 -19.86 -2.31 7.61
C VAL A 4 -18.52 -1.80 8.18
N LYS A 5 -18.32 -1.86 9.51
CA LYS A 5 -17.22 -1.15 10.22
C LYS A 5 -15.78 -1.60 9.88
N GLN A 6 -15.55 -2.61 9.03
CA GLN A 6 -14.21 -3.18 8.83
C GLN A 6 -13.83 -3.51 7.38
N GLU A 7 -14.52 -2.95 6.37
CA GLU A 7 -14.36 -3.42 4.98
C GLU A 7 -13.53 -2.51 4.07
N ILE A 8 -13.26 -1.27 4.46
CA ILE A 8 -12.52 -0.28 3.64
C ILE A 8 -11.32 0.28 4.41
N PHE A 9 -10.15 0.18 3.79
CA PHE A 9 -8.89 0.67 4.32
C PHE A 9 -8.24 1.65 3.36
N ILE A 10 -7.49 2.61 3.89
CA ILE A 10 -6.65 3.50 3.09
C ILE A 10 -5.19 3.40 3.54
N SER A 11 -4.33 3.02 2.59
CA SER A 11 -2.88 2.88 2.71
C SER A 11 -2.20 4.02 1.95
N PHE A 12 -1.28 4.72 2.61
CA PHE A 12 -0.58 5.88 2.04
C PHE A 12 0.72 6.16 2.80
N LYS A 13 1.67 6.84 2.16
CA LYS A 13 2.90 7.26 2.84
C LYS A 13 2.68 8.53 3.67
N TRP A 14 3.02 8.50 4.95
CA TRP A 14 2.89 9.65 5.85
C TRP A 14 3.90 10.76 5.53
N ARG A 15 3.53 12.02 5.82
CA ARG A 15 4.34 13.23 5.61
C ARG A 15 4.74 13.47 4.16
N THR A 16 3.90 13.03 3.24
CA THR A 16 4.03 13.22 1.79
C THR A 16 2.75 13.84 1.22
N GLU A 17 2.72 14.12 -0.08
CA GLU A 17 1.49 14.53 -0.77
C GLU A 17 0.40 13.44 -0.71
N SER A 18 0.78 12.16 -0.57
CA SER A 18 -0.18 11.07 -0.38
C SER A 18 -1.02 11.22 0.88
N GLU A 19 -0.49 11.83 1.94
CA GLU A 19 -1.25 12.10 3.17
C GLU A 19 -2.39 13.09 2.93
N LYS A 20 -2.15 14.14 2.14
CA LYS A 20 -3.18 15.13 1.80
C LYS A 20 -4.28 14.53 0.95
N VAL A 21 -3.92 13.73 -0.05
CA VAL A 21 -4.89 13.01 -0.89
C VAL A 21 -5.70 12.02 -0.04
N ALA A 22 -5.05 11.31 0.88
CA ALA A 22 -5.72 10.43 1.82
C ALA A 22 -6.68 11.19 2.76
N ASP A 23 -6.32 12.39 3.22
CA ASP A 23 -7.21 13.26 3.99
C ASP A 23 -8.46 13.65 3.21
N GLN A 24 -8.29 14.00 1.94
CA GLN A 24 -9.40 14.38 1.07
C GLN A 24 -10.35 13.21 0.81
N ILE A 25 -9.81 12.01 0.59
CA ILE A 25 -10.61 10.79 0.43
C ILE A 25 -11.40 10.48 1.71
N ASP A 26 -10.73 10.50 2.85
CA ASP A 26 -11.36 10.24 4.15
C ASP A 26 -12.51 11.24 4.42
N GLN A 27 -12.28 12.53 4.18
CA GLN A 27 -13.32 13.57 4.30
C GLN A 27 -14.49 13.33 3.35
N ALA A 28 -14.23 12.97 2.08
CA ALA A 28 -15.27 12.68 1.11
C ALA A 28 -16.14 11.48 1.50
N PHE A 29 -15.54 10.45 2.09
CA PHE A 29 -16.27 9.28 2.59
C PHE A 29 -17.05 9.58 3.88
N GLN A 30 -16.46 10.35 4.79
CA GLN A 30 -17.14 10.81 6.00
C GLN A 30 -18.37 11.66 5.69
N ALA A 31 -18.30 12.53 4.68
CA ALA A 31 -19.44 13.31 4.20
C ALA A 31 -20.61 12.44 3.69
N LYS A 32 -20.33 11.19 3.31
CA LYS A 32 -21.31 10.18 2.91
C LYS A 32 -21.69 9.21 4.04
N GLY A 33 -21.20 9.43 5.27
CA GLY A 33 -21.45 8.58 6.43
C GLY A 33 -20.69 7.27 6.42
N ILE A 34 -19.64 7.13 5.60
CA ILE A 34 -18.80 5.92 5.53
C ILE A 34 -17.50 6.18 6.31
N THR A 35 -17.16 5.25 7.20
CA THR A 35 -15.88 5.28 7.92
C THR A 35 -14.85 4.45 7.18
N ILE A 36 -13.74 5.07 6.78
CA ILE A 36 -12.56 4.36 6.29
C ILE A 36 -11.58 4.18 7.45
N ARG A 37 -10.94 3.01 7.54
CA ARG A 37 -9.80 2.84 8.44
C ARG A 37 -8.52 3.32 7.76
N ARG A 38 -7.85 4.26 8.42
CA ARG A 38 -6.58 4.82 7.95
C ARG A 38 -5.44 4.00 8.51
N ASP A 39 -4.43 3.76 7.68
CA ASP A 39 -3.15 3.25 8.13
C ASP A 39 -2.60 4.05 9.34
N CYS A 40 -1.95 3.34 10.27
CA CYS A 40 -1.23 3.75 11.48
C CYS A 40 -1.87 4.69 12.53
N LYS A 41 -3.13 5.17 12.40
CA LYS A 41 -3.80 5.92 13.50
C LYS A 41 -4.64 5.07 14.45
N ASP A 42 -5.03 3.86 14.03
CA ASP A 42 -5.83 2.95 14.86
C ASP A 42 -4.98 1.96 15.69
N ILE A 43 -3.66 1.93 15.47
CA ILE A 43 -2.71 1.13 16.26
C ILE A 43 -2.52 1.84 17.61
N GLN A 44 -3.04 1.25 18.69
CA GLN A 44 -2.84 1.78 20.03
C GLN A 44 -1.38 1.59 20.47
N TYR A 45 -0.96 2.34 21.49
CA TYR A 45 0.36 2.16 22.07
C TYR A 45 0.57 0.69 22.50
N LYS A 46 1.62 0.05 21.93
CA LYS A 46 2.00 -1.38 22.08
C LYS A 46 1.22 -2.40 21.23
N ASP A 47 0.34 -1.97 20.33
CA ASP A 47 -0.28 -2.89 19.38
C ASP A 47 0.75 -3.44 18.37
N SER A 48 0.52 -4.66 17.88
CA SER A 48 1.33 -5.26 16.83
C SER A 48 1.01 -4.62 15.48
N ILE A 49 2.00 -3.93 14.93
CA ILE A 49 1.93 -3.36 13.57
C ILE A 49 1.71 -4.48 12.55
N GLU A 50 2.43 -5.58 12.69
CA GLU A 50 2.31 -6.74 11.81
C GLU A 50 0.90 -7.36 11.85
N GLY A 51 0.35 -7.59 13.05
CA GLY A 51 -0.99 -8.15 13.20
C GLY A 51 -2.09 -7.25 12.62
N PHE A 52 -1.91 -5.93 12.75
CA PHE A 52 -2.77 -4.95 12.09
C PHE A 52 -2.66 -5.03 10.57
N MET A 53 -1.45 -5.03 10.02
CA MET A 53 -1.21 -5.11 8.57
C MET A 53 -1.69 -6.43 7.96
N GLN A 54 -1.57 -7.56 8.67
CA GLN A 54 -2.16 -8.83 8.24
C GLN A 54 -3.69 -8.76 8.18
N ALA A 55 -4.33 -8.05 9.13
CA ALA A 55 -5.77 -7.81 9.07
C ALA A 55 -6.14 -6.88 7.89
N LEU A 56 -5.34 -5.85 7.60
CA LEU A 56 -5.49 -5.00 6.40
C LEU A 56 -5.38 -5.85 5.12
N GLY A 57 -4.40 -6.76 5.07
CA GLY A 57 -4.19 -7.72 3.99
C GLY A 57 -5.38 -8.67 3.76
N ARG A 58 -6.36 -8.72 4.68
CA ARG A 58 -7.65 -9.43 4.55
C ARG A 58 -8.85 -8.51 4.30
N GLY A 59 -8.67 -7.19 4.36
CA GLY A 59 -9.73 -6.21 4.12
C GLY A 59 -10.36 -6.35 2.74
N LYS A 60 -11.67 -6.13 2.61
CA LYS A 60 -12.38 -6.31 1.34
C LYS A 60 -11.97 -5.27 0.29
N CYS A 61 -11.78 -4.02 0.72
CA CYS A 61 -11.41 -2.90 -0.12
C CYS A 61 -10.19 -2.16 0.47
N VAL A 62 -9.12 -2.01 -0.29
CA VAL A 62 -7.93 -1.25 0.08
C VAL A 62 -7.69 -0.16 -0.94
N ILE A 63 -7.87 1.09 -0.52
CA ILE A 63 -7.48 2.28 -1.26
C ILE A 63 -5.98 2.49 -1.07
N ALA A 64 -5.21 2.42 -2.14
CA ALA A 64 -3.76 2.61 -2.08
C ALA A 64 -3.40 3.93 -2.77
N VAL A 65 -2.95 4.93 -2.00
CA VAL A 65 -2.44 6.20 -2.53
C VAL A 65 -0.94 6.05 -2.74
N ILE A 66 -0.54 5.91 -4.01
CA ILE A 66 0.79 5.44 -4.40
C ILE A 66 1.59 6.61 -4.98
N ASP A 67 2.58 7.06 -4.24
CA ASP A 67 3.64 7.97 -4.70
C ASP A 67 5.00 7.25 -4.81
N ASP A 68 6.06 7.98 -5.15
CA ASP A 68 7.41 7.40 -5.24
C ASP A 68 7.91 6.87 -3.88
N ALA A 69 7.57 7.55 -2.80
CA ALA A 69 7.99 7.20 -1.44
C ALA A 69 7.28 5.95 -0.92
N TYR A 70 6.02 5.73 -1.31
CA TYR A 70 5.24 4.54 -1.04
C TYR A 70 5.94 3.29 -1.58
N LEU A 71 6.37 3.33 -2.85
CA LEU A 71 7.01 2.20 -3.54
C LEU A 71 8.43 1.88 -3.03
N LYS A 72 8.97 2.72 -2.15
CA LYS A 72 10.29 2.59 -1.50
C LYS A 72 10.19 2.41 0.01
N SER A 73 8.98 2.32 0.56
CA SER A 73 8.75 2.23 2.00
C SER A 73 8.44 0.80 2.40
N ASP A 74 9.16 0.29 3.40
CA ASP A 74 8.99 -1.05 3.96
C ASP A 74 7.55 -1.33 4.36
N SER A 75 6.94 -0.42 5.11
CA SER A 75 5.56 -0.59 5.59
C SER A 75 4.54 -0.66 4.45
N CYS A 76 4.57 0.32 3.55
CA CYS A 76 3.64 0.39 2.41
C CYS A 76 3.81 -0.82 1.48
N MET A 77 5.06 -1.23 1.21
CA MET A 77 5.33 -2.38 0.36
C MET A 77 5.02 -3.71 1.05
N PHE A 78 5.18 -3.84 2.36
CA PHE A 78 4.69 -4.98 3.13
C PHE A 78 3.18 -5.15 2.92
N GLU A 79 2.40 -4.09 3.14
CA GLU A 79 0.94 -4.11 2.91
C GLU A 79 0.60 -4.56 1.49
N LEU A 80 1.25 -3.96 0.49
CA LEU A 80 0.95 -4.24 -0.91
C LEU A 80 1.27 -5.70 -1.27
N VAL A 81 2.37 -6.24 -0.75
CA VAL A 81 2.77 -7.65 -0.90
C VAL A 81 1.79 -8.58 -0.17
N GLU A 82 1.34 -8.22 1.03
CA GLU A 82 0.34 -9.00 1.76
C GLU A 82 -1.01 -9.04 1.04
N ILE A 83 -1.47 -7.92 0.47
CA ILE A 83 -2.72 -7.89 -0.32
C ILE A 83 -2.58 -8.80 -1.54
N LEU A 84 -1.42 -8.78 -2.23
CA LEU A 84 -1.15 -9.67 -3.36
C LEU A 84 -1.16 -11.14 -2.94
N ALA A 85 -0.48 -11.47 -1.84
CA ALA A 85 -0.38 -12.83 -1.31
C ALA A 85 -1.75 -13.41 -0.88
N ASN A 86 -2.66 -12.56 -0.38
CA ASN A 86 -4.02 -12.94 0.00
C ASN A 86 -5.00 -13.05 -1.18
N GLY A 87 -4.52 -12.93 -2.43
CA GLY A 87 -5.30 -13.15 -3.64
C GLY A 87 -6.36 -12.08 -3.92
N ASN A 88 -7.03 -12.21 -5.06
CA ASN A 88 -8.06 -11.27 -5.55
C ASN A 88 -7.58 -9.81 -5.64
N PHE A 89 -6.26 -9.60 -5.78
CA PHE A 89 -5.58 -8.31 -5.73
C PHE A 89 -6.30 -7.23 -6.54
N HIS A 90 -6.53 -7.47 -7.84
CA HIS A 90 -7.19 -6.52 -8.74
C HIS A 90 -8.59 -6.08 -8.26
N SER A 91 -9.35 -6.98 -7.62
CA SER A 91 -10.71 -6.66 -7.14
C SER A 91 -10.74 -5.98 -5.77
N ARG A 92 -9.64 -6.07 -5.03
CA ARG A 92 -9.53 -5.57 -3.65
C ARG A 92 -8.79 -4.25 -3.58
N ILE A 93 -7.87 -3.99 -4.51
CA ILE A 93 -7.09 -2.76 -4.54
C ILE A 93 -7.78 -1.69 -5.38
N PHE A 94 -7.86 -0.49 -4.82
CA PHE A 94 -8.37 0.72 -5.46
C PHE A 94 -7.23 1.75 -5.52
N PRO A 95 -6.34 1.64 -6.51
CA PRO A 95 -5.12 2.44 -6.54
C PRO A 95 -5.40 3.87 -7.03
N ILE A 96 -4.77 4.84 -6.38
CA ILE A 96 -4.68 6.25 -6.79
C ILE A 96 -3.20 6.55 -6.95
N VAL A 97 -2.74 6.61 -8.19
CA VAL A 97 -1.32 6.75 -8.51
C VAL A 97 -0.99 8.23 -8.69
N LEU A 98 -0.10 8.76 -7.85
CA LEU A 98 0.33 10.15 -7.91
C LEU A 98 1.37 10.39 -9.02
N PRO A 99 1.52 11.63 -9.51
CA PRO A 99 2.35 11.93 -10.69
C PRO A 99 3.83 11.57 -10.55
N ASP A 100 4.36 11.56 -9.32
CA ASP A 100 5.75 11.24 -9.03
C ASP A 100 6.01 9.72 -9.00
N ALA A 101 4.98 8.89 -8.87
CA ALA A 101 5.10 7.43 -8.91
C ALA A 101 5.46 6.97 -10.33
N GLN A 102 6.69 6.48 -10.52
CA GLN A 102 7.26 6.26 -11.84
C GLN A 102 6.91 4.89 -12.47
N ILE A 103 5.65 4.46 -12.39
CA ILE A 103 5.23 3.12 -12.79
C ILE A 103 4.94 2.97 -14.30
N TYR A 104 4.77 4.05 -15.04
CA TYR A 104 4.34 3.98 -16.45
C TYR A 104 5.49 3.67 -17.42
N ARG A 105 6.68 4.26 -17.17
CA ARG A 105 7.86 4.10 -18.03
C ARG A 105 8.70 2.90 -17.57
N PRO A 106 8.95 1.88 -18.42
CA PRO A 106 9.71 0.69 -18.03
C PRO A 106 11.08 0.99 -17.41
N ALA A 107 11.85 1.89 -18.02
CA ALA A 107 13.17 2.27 -17.50
C ALA A 107 13.10 2.91 -16.11
N LYS A 108 12.01 3.62 -15.79
CA LYS A 108 11.82 4.20 -14.46
C LYS A 108 11.33 3.16 -13.45
N ARG A 109 10.47 2.21 -13.84
CA ARG A 109 10.08 1.08 -12.99
C ARG A 109 11.28 0.25 -12.51
N ILE A 110 12.28 0.07 -13.38
CA ILE A 110 13.52 -0.63 -13.01
C ILE A 110 14.23 0.07 -11.84
N GLN A 111 14.03 1.37 -11.62
CA GLN A 111 14.61 2.08 -10.48
C GLN A 111 14.08 1.58 -9.14
N TYR A 112 12.83 1.12 -9.06
CA TYR A 112 12.29 0.49 -7.85
C TYR A 112 12.90 -0.90 -7.62
N VAL A 113 13.13 -1.66 -8.70
CA VAL A 113 13.89 -2.92 -8.62
C VAL A 113 15.30 -2.68 -8.08
N GLN A 114 16.00 -1.68 -8.61
CA GLN A 114 17.34 -1.30 -8.16
C GLN A 114 17.37 -0.80 -6.72
N HIS A 115 16.32 -0.08 -6.29
CA HIS A 115 16.15 0.36 -4.90
C HIS A 115 16.15 -0.85 -3.96
N TRP A 116 15.25 -1.79 -4.17
CA TRP A 116 15.14 -2.96 -3.27
C TRP A 116 16.33 -3.90 -3.37
N GLU A 117 16.99 -4.03 -4.52
CA GLU A 117 18.27 -4.75 -4.62
C GLU A 117 19.38 -4.11 -3.76
N ARG A 118 19.39 -2.78 -3.66
CA ARG A 118 20.34 -2.06 -2.80
C ARG A 118 20.03 -2.25 -1.32
N GLU A 119 18.76 -2.10 -0.92
CA GLU A 119 18.34 -2.31 0.48
C GLU A 119 18.69 -3.75 0.95
N ILE A 120 18.48 -4.75 0.09
CA ILE A 120 18.90 -6.14 0.34
C ILE A 120 20.42 -6.22 0.54
N ALA A 121 21.20 -5.67 -0.40
CA ALA A 121 22.66 -5.75 -0.35
C ALA A 121 23.24 -5.05 0.90
N ASP A 122 22.67 -3.89 1.27
CA ASP A 122 23.10 -3.10 2.42
C ASP A 122 22.80 -3.84 3.74
N LEU A 123 21.59 -4.40 3.89
CA LEU A 123 21.21 -5.17 5.07
C LEU A 123 22.01 -6.48 5.18
N GLU A 124 22.22 -7.20 4.07
CA GLU A 124 23.07 -8.39 4.06
C GLU A 124 24.51 -8.06 4.49
N ALA A 125 25.07 -6.96 3.99
CA ALA A 125 26.42 -6.54 4.37
C ALA A 125 26.51 -6.19 5.86
N ALA A 126 25.51 -5.48 6.38
CA ALA A 126 25.41 -5.16 7.80
C ALA A 126 25.31 -6.45 8.66
N MET A 127 24.46 -7.40 8.30
CA MET A 127 24.32 -8.68 9.00
C MET A 127 25.61 -9.51 8.99
N LYS A 128 26.37 -9.49 7.89
CA LYS A 128 27.67 -10.18 7.77
C LYS A 128 28.77 -9.54 8.62
N SER A 129 28.60 -8.29 9.05
CA SER A 129 29.57 -7.56 9.87
C SER A 129 29.51 -7.88 11.36
N VAL A 130 28.50 -8.64 11.80
CA VAL A 130 28.26 -9.02 13.20
C VAL A 130 28.22 -10.55 13.35
N SER A 131 28.17 -11.03 14.61
CA SER A 131 27.98 -12.46 14.88
C SER A 131 26.61 -12.94 14.38
N ALA A 132 26.56 -14.17 13.85
CA ALA A 132 25.31 -14.78 13.36
C ALA A 132 24.31 -15.15 14.48
N ALA A 133 24.68 -14.98 15.75
CA ALA A 133 23.80 -15.26 16.89
C ALA A 133 22.77 -14.13 17.09
N ASN A 134 21.51 -14.51 17.36
CA ASN A 134 20.41 -13.59 17.71
C ASN A 134 20.08 -12.53 16.65
N LEU A 135 20.07 -12.92 15.37
CA LEU A 135 19.73 -12.02 14.25
C LEU A 135 18.30 -12.19 13.72
N ASP A 136 17.40 -12.84 14.47
CA ASP A 136 16.11 -13.28 13.93
C ASP A 136 15.22 -12.13 13.42
N GLY A 137 15.16 -10.99 14.14
CA GLY A 137 14.41 -9.82 13.65
C GLY A 137 14.97 -9.22 12.35
N PHE A 138 16.29 -9.24 12.16
CA PHE A 138 16.90 -8.77 10.90
C PHE A 138 16.69 -9.78 9.75
N ARG A 139 16.57 -11.07 10.08
CA ARG A 139 16.23 -12.11 9.11
C ARG A 139 14.80 -11.93 8.59
N GLU A 140 13.87 -11.56 9.45
CA GLU A 140 12.49 -11.25 9.05
C GLU A 140 12.44 -10.03 8.10
N GLU A 141 13.23 -9.00 8.37
CA GLU A 141 13.33 -7.81 7.50
C GLU A 141 13.92 -8.13 6.12
N ILE A 142 15.03 -8.89 6.06
CA ILE A 142 15.64 -9.26 4.77
C ILE A 142 14.71 -10.18 3.96
N ASP A 143 13.98 -11.09 4.62
CA ASP A 143 12.98 -11.94 3.96
C ASP A 143 11.85 -11.09 3.35
N LEU A 144 11.40 -10.06 4.06
CA LEU A 144 10.45 -9.09 3.51
C LEU A 144 11.02 -8.37 2.28
N TYR A 145 12.26 -7.90 2.33
CA TYR A 145 12.87 -7.19 1.20
C TYR A 145 12.99 -8.10 -0.03
N HIS A 146 13.35 -9.37 0.16
CA HIS A 146 13.34 -10.35 -0.92
C HIS A 146 11.94 -10.58 -1.50
N ARG A 147 10.90 -10.67 -0.66
CA ARG A 147 9.50 -10.78 -1.12
C ARG A 147 9.06 -9.56 -1.91
N ILE A 148 9.37 -8.35 -1.43
CA ILE A 148 9.09 -7.10 -2.14
C ILE A 148 9.81 -7.09 -3.49
N ARG A 149 11.10 -7.39 -3.51
CA ARG A 149 11.88 -7.43 -4.74
C ARG A 149 11.35 -8.44 -5.75
N ALA A 150 10.91 -9.61 -5.30
CA ALA A 150 10.35 -10.65 -6.16
C ALA A 150 9.02 -10.24 -6.81
N THR A 151 8.25 -9.37 -6.15
CA THR A 151 6.88 -9.02 -6.56
C THR A 151 6.74 -7.63 -7.20
N ILE A 152 7.65 -6.69 -6.93
CA ILE A 152 7.50 -5.29 -7.33
C ILE A 152 7.36 -5.07 -8.84
N ALA A 153 8.00 -5.92 -9.65
CA ALA A 153 7.87 -5.87 -11.11
C ALA A 153 6.44 -6.23 -11.56
N GLU A 154 5.85 -7.26 -10.95
CA GLU A 154 4.46 -7.68 -11.20
C GLU A 154 3.49 -6.62 -10.66
N LEU A 155 3.66 -6.19 -9.41
CA LEU A 155 2.81 -5.18 -8.76
C LEU A 155 2.73 -3.91 -9.60
N THR A 156 3.87 -3.33 -9.98
CA THR A 156 3.89 -2.10 -10.78
C THR A 156 3.40 -2.32 -12.22
N SER A 157 3.46 -3.55 -12.74
CA SER A 157 2.86 -3.89 -14.04
C SER A 157 1.33 -3.97 -13.95
N THR A 158 0.82 -4.61 -12.90
CA THR A 158 -0.62 -4.69 -12.63
C THR A 158 -1.20 -3.31 -12.39
N LEU A 159 -0.61 -2.52 -11.50
CA LEU A 159 -1.04 -1.14 -11.20
C LEU A 159 -1.06 -0.25 -12.46
N LYS A 160 -0.02 -0.35 -13.30
CA LYS A 160 0.03 0.39 -14.58
C LYS A 160 -1.11 0.01 -15.53
N ASN A 161 -1.51 -1.27 -15.53
CA ASN A 161 -2.54 -1.78 -16.43
C ASN A 161 -3.96 -1.55 -15.91
N MET A 162 -4.11 -1.07 -14.67
CA MET A 162 -5.39 -0.65 -14.12
C MET A 162 -5.72 0.77 -14.62
N ASN A 163 -7.00 1.02 -14.89
CA ASN A 163 -7.47 2.39 -15.08
C ASN A 163 -7.59 3.06 -13.71
N THR A 164 -6.53 3.70 -13.27
CA THR A 164 -6.48 4.36 -11.95
C THR A 164 -7.13 5.73 -11.94
N LEU A 165 -7.54 6.27 -13.11
CA LEU A 165 -7.76 7.69 -13.37
C LEU A 165 -6.56 8.56 -12.97
N LYS A 166 -6.56 9.82 -13.38
CA LYS A 166 -5.60 10.79 -12.83
C LYS A 166 -6.10 11.29 -11.49
N VAL A 167 -5.18 11.69 -10.61
CA VAL A 167 -5.56 12.24 -9.30
C VAL A 167 -6.42 13.50 -9.45
N GLU A 168 -6.17 14.32 -10.46
CA GLU A 168 -6.97 15.52 -10.75
C GLU A 168 -8.41 15.15 -11.14
N ASP A 169 -8.59 14.10 -11.95
CA ASP A 169 -9.93 13.62 -12.34
C ASP A 169 -10.75 13.11 -11.15
N HIS A 170 -10.06 12.52 -10.16
CA HIS A 170 -10.69 12.10 -8.89
C HIS A 170 -11.11 13.32 -8.06
N LEU A 171 -10.22 14.31 -7.92
CA LEU A 171 -10.46 15.51 -7.14
C LEU A 171 -11.60 16.35 -7.74
N ASP A 172 -11.61 16.53 -9.06
CA ASP A 172 -12.63 17.32 -9.78
C ASP A 172 -14.04 16.73 -9.67
N ARG A 173 -14.16 15.45 -9.29
CA ARG A 173 -15.42 14.71 -9.18
C ARG A 173 -15.70 14.21 -7.77
N ASP A 174 -15.04 14.77 -6.75
CA ASP A 174 -15.20 14.39 -5.35
C ASP A 174 -15.10 12.87 -5.12
N PHE A 175 -14.17 12.21 -5.82
CA PHE A 175 -13.93 10.76 -5.77
C PHE A 175 -15.15 9.89 -6.12
N ALA A 176 -16.12 10.40 -6.90
CA ALA A 176 -17.35 9.68 -7.23
C ALA A 176 -17.11 8.29 -7.86
N GLN A 177 -16.18 8.17 -8.81
CA GLN A 177 -15.89 6.87 -9.43
C GLN A 177 -15.22 5.88 -8.47
N LEU A 178 -14.39 6.37 -7.55
CA LEU A 178 -13.78 5.53 -6.49
C LEU A 178 -14.89 4.98 -5.58
N PHE A 179 -15.82 5.85 -5.18
CA PHE A 179 -16.97 5.48 -4.38
C PHE A 179 -17.83 4.41 -5.06
N GLU A 180 -18.25 4.65 -6.31
CA GLU A 180 -19.05 3.68 -7.07
C GLU A 180 -18.34 2.32 -7.22
N ALA A 181 -17.02 2.33 -7.44
CA ALA A 181 -16.25 1.10 -7.55
C ALA A 181 -16.22 0.32 -6.23
N ILE A 182 -16.05 1.02 -5.10
CA ILE A 182 -16.06 0.41 -3.77
C ILE A 182 -17.47 -0.08 -3.40
N GLU A 183 -18.53 0.70 -3.65
CA GLU A 183 -19.90 0.27 -3.38
C GLU A 183 -20.26 -1.00 -4.14
N ARG A 184 -19.93 -1.08 -5.44
CA ARG A 184 -20.11 -2.31 -6.22
C ARG A 184 -19.40 -3.48 -5.57
N LYS A 185 -18.16 -3.28 -5.09
CA LYS A 185 -17.38 -4.35 -4.47
C LYS A 185 -17.94 -4.82 -3.13
N LEU A 186 -18.52 -3.92 -2.34
CA LEU A 186 -19.13 -4.26 -1.05
C LEU A 186 -20.46 -5.01 -1.20
N GLN A 187 -21.06 -4.99 -2.40
CA GLN A 187 -22.30 -5.70 -2.73
C GLN A 187 -22.06 -7.12 -3.30
N GLU A 188 -20.81 -7.47 -3.62
CA GLU A 188 -20.39 -8.82 -4.07
C GLU A 188 -20.25 -9.80 -2.89
#